data_AF-A0A976HQD2-F1
#
_entry.id   AF-A0A976HQD2-F1
#
_cell.length_a   1.000
_cell.length_b   1.000
_cell.length_c   1.000
_cell.angle_alpha   90.00
_cell.angle_beta   90.00
_cell.angle_gamma   90.00
#
_symmetry.space_group_name_H-M   'P 1'
#
loop_
_entity.id
_entity.type
_entity.pdbx_description
1 polymer ?
#
loop_
_entity_poly.entity_id
_entity_poly.type
_entity_poly.pdbx_seq_one_letter_code
_entity_poly.pdbx_strand_id
1 'polypeptide(L)'
;TDYLADLLKVPVRLVEFVGYWLEIPAPLQTRLGQAHHGLGRGAMVGARVFQRQDRAELRLGPLNLQRYLTLTADKAVLGTLRRAIRFVAGADITYDLRLVLARAEVPEPRLGQCALGRTTWLGGPPRQDADDFALRGFSAEAEVAA
;
A
#
# COMPACT_ATOMS: atom_id res chain seq x y z
N THR A 1 15.11 -5.47 -6.89
CA THR A 1 14.97 -4.63 -5.68
C THR A 1 16.24 -3.86 -5.35
N ASP A 2 17.42 -4.33 -5.75
CA ASP A 2 18.72 -3.77 -5.37
C ASP A 2 18.90 -2.28 -5.69
N TYR A 3 18.41 -1.81 -6.85
CA TYR A 3 18.42 -0.38 -7.18
C TYR A 3 17.69 0.48 -6.14
N LEU A 4 16.50 0.06 -5.71
CA LEU A 4 15.70 0.80 -4.72
C LEU A 4 16.36 0.74 -3.35
N ALA A 5 16.94 -0.40 -2.99
CA ALA A 5 17.67 -0.54 -1.73
C ALA A 5 18.89 0.38 -1.69
N ASP A 6 19.64 0.47 -2.78
CA ASP A 6 20.79 1.37 -2.88
C ASP A 6 20.39 2.85 -2.88
N LEU A 7 19.34 3.23 -3.61
CA LEU A 7 18.83 4.60 -3.64
C LEU A 7 18.34 5.06 -2.25
N LEU A 8 17.62 4.19 -1.54
CA LEU A 8 16.98 4.54 -0.28
C LEU A 8 17.86 4.32 0.95
N LYS A 9 18.97 3.58 0.77
CA LYS A 9 19.89 3.13 1.81
C LYS A 9 19.19 2.35 2.93
N VAL A 10 18.16 1.59 2.56
CA VAL A 10 17.37 0.73 3.48
C VAL A 10 17.03 -0.58 2.77
N PRO A 11 16.81 -1.69 3.50
CA PRO A 11 16.42 -2.94 2.87
C PRO A 11 15.03 -2.80 2.21
N VAL A 12 14.89 -3.37 1.02
CA VAL A 12 13.65 -3.36 0.24
C VAL A 12 13.29 -4.80 -0.13
N ARG A 13 12.11 -5.24 0.27
CA ARG A 13 11.55 -6.54 -0.09
C ARG A 13 10.31 -6.37 -0.95
N LEU A 14 10.24 -7.12 -2.04
CA LEU A 14 9.05 -7.21 -2.88
C LEU A 14 8.16 -8.36 -2.39
N VAL A 15 6.86 -8.09 -2.28
CA VAL A 15 5.81 -9.09 -2.09
C VAL A 15 4.90 -9.02 -3.31
N GLU A 16 4.88 -10.09 -4.08
CA GLU A 16 4.12 -10.18 -5.34
C GLU A 16 2.69 -10.67 -5.08
N PHE A 17 1.80 -10.39 -6.04
CA PHE A 17 0.42 -10.86 -6.06
C PHE A 17 -0.39 -10.52 -4.81
N VAL A 18 -0.26 -9.27 -4.34
CA VAL A 18 -0.99 -8.78 -3.17
C VAL A 18 -2.45 -8.58 -3.53
N GLY A 19 -3.35 -9.22 -2.79
CA GLY A 19 -4.76 -9.13 -3.07
C GLY A 19 -5.40 -7.82 -2.63
N TYR A 20 -6.33 -7.33 -3.46
CA TYR A 20 -7.16 -6.19 -3.15
C TYR A 20 -8.57 -6.36 -3.71
N TRP A 21 -9.47 -5.52 -3.22
CA TRP A 21 -10.83 -5.42 -3.73
C TRP A 21 -10.88 -4.34 -4.82
N LEU A 22 -11.22 -4.75 -6.04
CA LEU A 22 -11.54 -3.87 -7.14
C LEU A 22 -13.03 -3.54 -7.09
N GLU A 23 -13.37 -2.26 -7.03
CA GLU A 23 -14.76 -1.80 -7.13
C GLU A 23 -15.27 -1.96 -8.55
N ILE A 24 -16.48 -2.51 -8.69
CA ILE A 24 -17.16 -2.62 -9.98
C ILE A 24 -18.04 -1.38 -10.15
N PRO A 25 -17.83 -0.57 -11.21
CA PRO A 25 -18.70 0.55 -11.52
C PRO A 25 -20.18 0.13 -11.58
N ALA A 26 -21.07 0.95 -11.03
CA ALA A 26 -22.50 0.64 -10.95
C ALA A 26 -23.16 0.21 -12.29
N PRO A 27 -22.78 0.75 -13.46
CA PRO A 27 -23.31 0.30 -14.74
C PRO A 27 -22.90 -1.14 -15.12
N LEU A 28 -21.76 -1.62 -14.62
CA LEU A 28 -21.21 -2.94 -14.90
C LEU A 28 -21.68 -4.01 -13.90
N GLN A 29 -22.40 -3.62 -12.85
CA GLN A 29 -22.91 -4.55 -11.85
C GLN A 29 -24.13 -5.33 -12.37
N THR A 30 -24.23 -6.58 -11.96
CA THR A 30 -25.37 -7.44 -12.30
C THR A 30 -26.67 -6.94 -11.70
N ARG A 31 -27.68 -6.81 -12.55
CA ARG A 31 -29.05 -6.47 -12.17
C ARG A 31 -30.02 -7.44 -12.83
N LEU A 32 -30.73 -8.22 -12.02
CA LEU A 32 -31.66 -9.23 -12.52
C LEU A 32 -32.76 -8.59 -13.39
N GLY A 33 -33.02 -9.18 -14.56
CA GLY A 33 -33.96 -8.64 -15.54
C GLY A 33 -33.52 -7.36 -16.25
N GLN A 34 -32.27 -6.90 -16.02
CA GLN A 34 -31.72 -5.67 -16.59
C GLN A 34 -30.34 -5.97 -17.22
N ALA A 35 -29.27 -5.43 -16.65
CA ALA A 35 -27.91 -5.52 -17.19
C ALA A 35 -27.11 -6.67 -16.56
N HIS A 36 -26.18 -7.23 -17.35
CA HIS A 36 -25.17 -8.19 -16.87
C HIS A 36 -25.77 -9.36 -16.06
N HIS A 37 -26.94 -9.89 -16.43
CA HIS A 37 -27.66 -10.90 -15.66
C HIS A 37 -27.40 -12.36 -16.10
N GLY A 38 -26.71 -12.56 -17.22
CA GLY A 38 -26.42 -13.91 -17.75
C GLY A 38 -25.19 -14.55 -17.10
N LEU A 39 -25.39 -15.68 -16.41
CA LEU A 39 -24.30 -16.53 -15.93
C LEU A 39 -23.43 -17.00 -17.11
N GLY A 40 -22.10 -16.97 -16.93
CA GLY A 40 -21.13 -17.30 -17.98
C GLY A 40 -21.02 -16.28 -19.12
N ARG A 41 -21.81 -15.20 -19.10
CA ARG A 41 -21.81 -14.15 -20.14
C ARG A 41 -21.38 -12.79 -19.64
N GLY A 42 -21.58 -12.51 -18.36
CA GLY A 42 -21.22 -11.22 -17.75
C GLY A 42 -21.77 -11.01 -16.35
N ALA A 43 -22.49 -11.97 -15.79
CA ALA A 43 -22.93 -11.87 -14.41
C ALA A 43 -21.77 -11.91 -13.41
N MET A 44 -21.81 -11.00 -12.44
CA MET A 44 -20.86 -10.83 -11.36
C MET A 44 -21.59 -10.86 -10.02
N VAL A 45 -20.90 -11.34 -8.99
CA VAL A 45 -21.44 -11.41 -7.62
C VAL A 45 -21.01 -10.16 -6.85
N GLY A 46 -21.98 -9.34 -6.46
CA GLY A 46 -21.76 -8.16 -5.63
C GLY A 46 -21.16 -6.96 -6.38
N ALA A 47 -20.69 -5.98 -5.62
CA ALA A 47 -20.15 -4.72 -6.14
C ALA A 47 -18.62 -4.70 -6.27
N ARG A 48 -17.93 -5.79 -5.89
CA ARG A 48 -16.46 -5.85 -5.84
C ARG A 48 -15.93 -7.21 -6.28
N VAL A 49 -14.77 -7.22 -6.93
CA VAL A 49 -14.02 -8.44 -7.23
C VAL A 49 -12.71 -8.44 -6.46
N PHE A 50 -12.33 -9.61 -5.96
CA PHE A 50 -11.01 -9.78 -5.38
C PHE A 50 -9.99 -10.08 -6.48
N GLN A 51 -8.99 -9.21 -6.64
CA GLN A 51 -7.96 -9.30 -7.67
C GLN A 51 -6.56 -9.35 -7.04
N ARG A 52 -5.62 -10.05 -7.68
CA ARG A 52 -4.21 -10.17 -7.24
C ARG A 52 -3.18 -9.97 -8.35
N GLN A 53 -3.60 -9.89 -9.60
CA GLN A 53 -2.70 -10.03 -10.76
C GLN A 53 -1.86 -8.78 -11.06
N ASP A 54 -2.35 -7.60 -10.68
CA ASP A 54 -1.83 -6.29 -11.06
C ASP A 54 -1.37 -5.47 -9.84
N ARG A 55 -1.15 -6.14 -8.69
CA ARG A 55 -0.78 -5.47 -7.44
C ARG A 55 0.33 -6.18 -6.68
N ALA A 56 1.30 -5.39 -6.24
CA ALA A 56 2.43 -5.84 -5.45
C ALA A 56 2.68 -4.88 -4.28
N GLU A 57 3.49 -5.29 -3.30
CA GLU A 57 3.84 -4.47 -2.13
C GLU A 57 5.35 -4.42 -1.96
N LEU A 58 5.88 -3.20 -1.83
CA LEU A 58 7.26 -2.94 -1.46
C LEU A 58 7.33 -2.69 0.05
N ARG A 59 8.07 -3.55 0.75
CA ARG A 59 8.34 -3.42 2.18
C ARG A 59 9.69 -2.77 2.39
N LEU A 60 9.71 -1.60 3.03
CA LEU A 60 10.91 -0.80 3.30
C LEU A 60 11.25 -0.92 4.77
N GLY A 61 12.44 -1.43 5.07
CA GLY A 61 12.96 -1.51 6.43
C GLY A 61 13.56 -2.86 6.81
N PRO A 62 13.93 -3.04 8.08
CA PRO A 62 13.53 -2.19 9.23
C PRO A 62 14.13 -0.77 9.19
N LEU A 63 13.33 0.21 9.58
CA LEU A 63 13.64 1.65 9.61
C LEU A 63 13.83 2.11 11.05
N ASN A 64 14.64 3.15 11.26
CA ASN A 64 14.58 3.92 12.52
C ASN A 64 13.38 4.88 12.52
N LEU A 65 13.03 5.40 13.71
CA LEU A 65 11.85 6.23 13.87
C LEU A 65 11.92 7.51 13.04
N GLN A 66 13.09 8.16 12.98
CA GLN A 66 13.27 9.39 12.20
C GLN A 66 12.95 9.15 10.72
N ARG A 67 13.53 8.11 10.12
CA ARG A 67 13.34 7.78 8.70
C ARG A 67 11.90 7.34 8.42
N TYR A 68 11.30 6.57 9.33
CA TYR A 68 9.90 6.19 9.27
C TYR A 68 8.99 7.43 9.23
N LEU A 69 9.19 8.40 10.13
CA LEU A 69 8.40 9.63 10.18
C LEU A 69 8.56 10.45 8.89
N THR A 70 9.78 10.60 8.38
CA THR A 70 10.03 11.26 7.08
C THR A 70 9.26 10.57 5.95
N LEU A 71 9.36 9.24 5.85
CA LEU A 71 8.65 8.45 4.84
C LEU A 71 7.13 8.37 5.06
N THR A 72 6.61 8.83 6.19
CA THR A 72 5.17 8.86 6.46
C THR A 72 4.57 10.24 6.17
N ALA A 73 5.33 11.33 6.35
CA ALA A 73 4.80 12.70 6.31
C ALA A 73 5.35 13.57 5.17
N ASP A 74 6.59 13.34 4.72
CA ASP A 74 7.24 14.19 3.74
C ASP A 74 6.78 13.87 2.31
N LYS A 75 5.95 14.75 1.75
CA LYS A 75 5.42 14.62 0.40
C LYS A 75 6.49 14.69 -0.69
N ALA A 76 7.58 15.44 -0.48
CA ALA A 76 8.65 15.56 -1.46
C ALA A 76 9.46 14.26 -1.54
N VAL A 77 9.80 13.68 -0.38
CA VAL A 77 10.47 12.37 -0.31
C VAL A 77 9.58 11.28 -0.91
N LEU A 78 8.30 11.23 -0.54
CA LEU A 78 7.34 10.30 -1.12
C LEU A 78 7.18 10.48 -2.63
N GLY A 79 7.15 11.72 -3.12
CA GLY A 79 7.09 12.02 -4.55
C GLY A 79 8.31 11.49 -5.32
N THR A 80 9.51 11.65 -4.75
CA THR A 80 10.75 11.12 -5.33
C THR A 80 10.76 9.59 -5.33
N LEU A 81 10.38 8.98 -4.21
CA LEU A 81 10.28 7.52 -4.09
C LEU A 81 9.28 6.94 -5.11
N ARG A 82 8.11 7.57 -5.26
CA ARG A 82 7.10 7.16 -6.24
C ARG A 82 7.64 7.20 -7.67
N ARG A 83 8.39 8.25 -8.04
CA ARG A 83 9.04 8.34 -9.35
C ARG A 83 10.08 7.25 -9.55
N ALA A 84 10.93 7.00 -8.56
CA ALA A 84 11.96 5.96 -8.64
C ALA A 84 11.37 4.56 -8.78
N ILE A 85 10.30 4.25 -8.03
CA ILE A 85 9.59 2.97 -8.16
C ILE A 85 9.02 2.81 -9.57
N ARG A 86 8.31 3.82 -10.09
CA ARG A 86 7.77 3.75 -11.46
C ARG A 86 8.84 3.62 -12.53
N PHE A 87 9.97 4.30 -12.37
CA PHE A 87 11.08 4.23 -13.31
C PHE A 87 11.61 2.79 -13.45
N VAL A 88 11.72 2.06 -12.35
CA VAL A 88 12.24 0.68 -12.36
C VAL A 88 11.17 -0.36 -12.64
N ALA A 89 9.97 -0.14 -12.14
CA ALA A 89 8.94 -1.17 -12.06
C ALA A 89 7.85 -1.05 -13.13
N GLY A 90 7.90 0.00 -13.96
CA GLY A 90 6.89 0.28 -14.99
C GLY A 90 5.58 0.80 -14.43
N ALA A 91 4.57 0.90 -15.32
CA ALA A 91 3.23 1.41 -15.00
C ALA A 91 2.15 0.32 -14.94
N ASP A 92 2.45 -0.90 -15.38
CA ASP A 92 1.46 -1.99 -15.50
C ASP A 92 1.07 -2.62 -14.15
N ILE A 93 1.92 -2.45 -13.13
CA ILE A 93 1.70 -2.96 -11.77
C ILE A 93 1.54 -1.80 -10.80
N THR A 94 0.49 -1.88 -9.98
CA THR A 94 0.31 -0.98 -8.86
C THR A 94 1.08 -1.48 -7.64
N TYR A 95 1.96 -0.65 -7.11
CA TYR A 95 2.75 -0.95 -5.91
C TYR A 95 2.16 -0.25 -4.69
N ASP A 96 1.91 -1.03 -3.65
CA ASP A 96 1.74 -0.56 -2.29
C ASP A 96 3.12 -0.32 -1.65
N LEU A 97 3.18 0.64 -0.72
CA LEU A 97 4.39 0.91 0.05
C LEU A 97 4.12 0.59 1.52
N ARG A 98 4.73 -0.47 2.05
CA ARG A 98 4.69 -0.79 3.49
C ARG A 98 5.98 -0.33 4.16
N LEU A 99 5.84 0.45 5.22
CA LEU A 99 6.97 0.85 6.04
C LEU A 99 7.10 -0.11 7.21
N VAL A 100 8.31 -0.60 7.45
CA VAL A 100 8.62 -1.50 8.56
C VAL A 100 9.49 -0.73 9.55
N LEU A 101 8.94 -0.38 10.70
CA LEU A 101 9.64 0.29 11.80
C LEU A 101 10.31 -0.76 12.69
N ALA A 102 11.60 -0.58 12.97
CA ALA A 102 12.34 -1.48 13.83
C ALA A 102 11.65 -1.58 15.21
N ARG A 103 11.57 -2.79 15.77
CA ARG A 103 10.91 -3.05 17.07
C ARG A 103 11.40 -2.12 18.18
N ALA A 104 12.70 -1.85 18.22
CA ALA A 104 13.33 -1.01 19.24
C ALA A 104 13.02 0.49 19.08
N GLU A 105 12.51 0.89 17.91
CA GLU A 105 12.24 2.28 17.53
C GLU A 105 10.74 2.63 17.61
N VAL A 106 9.91 1.66 18.03
CA VAL A 106 8.48 1.88 18.25
C VAL A 106 8.29 2.82 19.45
N PRO A 107 7.68 4.00 19.25
CA PRO A 107 7.50 4.95 20.33
C PRO A 107 6.42 4.48 21.31
N GLU A 108 6.55 4.92 22.57
CA GLU A 108 5.48 4.72 23.55
C GLU A 108 4.19 5.45 23.12
N PRO A 109 3.02 4.81 23.21
CA PRO A 109 1.76 5.43 22.84
C PRO A 109 1.35 6.49 23.88
N ARG A 110 1.75 7.74 23.66
CA ARG A 110 1.41 8.89 24.51
C ARG A 110 0.39 9.79 23.83
N LEU A 111 -0.71 10.08 24.55
CA LEU A 111 -1.73 11.02 24.09
C LEU A 111 -1.11 12.37 23.74
N GLY A 112 -1.52 12.93 22.59
CA GLY A 112 -0.99 14.19 22.07
C GLY A 112 0.37 14.09 21.39
N GLN A 113 1.04 12.93 21.41
CA GLN A 113 2.36 12.70 20.80
C GLN A 113 2.36 11.60 19.73
N CYS A 114 1.24 10.90 19.54
CA CYS A 114 1.10 9.85 18.54
C CYS A 114 -0.10 10.07 17.62
N ALA A 115 -0.04 9.50 16.41
CA ALA A 115 -1.11 9.52 15.43
C ALA A 115 -1.63 8.09 15.20
N LEU A 116 -2.94 7.91 15.40
CA LEU A 116 -3.60 6.62 15.22
C LEU A 116 -3.39 6.08 13.80
N GLY A 117 -3.16 4.77 13.71
CA GLY A 117 -2.87 4.07 12.46
C GLY A 117 -1.53 4.43 11.82
N ARG A 118 -0.67 5.23 12.48
CA ARG A 118 0.62 5.68 11.94
C ARG A 118 1.77 5.46 12.92
N THR A 119 1.63 5.92 14.17
CA THR A 119 2.68 5.89 15.18
C THR A 119 2.19 5.40 16.54
N THR A 120 1.10 4.62 16.56
CA THR A 120 0.47 4.14 17.79
C THR A 120 0.25 2.64 17.73
N TRP A 121 0.85 1.91 18.67
CA TRP A 121 0.64 0.48 18.89
C TRP A 121 0.25 0.25 20.34
N LEU A 122 -0.79 -0.54 20.58
CA LEU A 122 -1.33 -0.84 21.91
C LEU A 122 -1.06 -2.31 22.26
N GLY A 123 -1.08 -2.63 23.56
CA GLY A 123 -0.91 -4.01 24.04
C GLY A 123 0.49 -4.36 24.57
N GLY A 124 1.31 -3.36 24.89
CA GLY A 124 2.64 -3.54 25.48
C GLY A 124 3.78 -3.46 24.44
N PRO A 125 5.01 -3.81 24.84
CA PRO A 125 6.16 -3.74 23.95
C PRO A 125 5.95 -4.59 22.69
N PRO A 126 6.32 -4.08 21.50
CA PRO A 126 6.17 -4.81 20.26
C PRO A 126 7.00 -6.11 20.28
N ARG A 127 6.42 -7.21 19.79
CA ARG A 127 7.09 -8.52 19.71
C ARG A 127 8.01 -8.65 18.49
N GLN A 128 7.74 -7.86 17.45
CA GLN A 128 8.43 -7.86 16.17
C GLN A 128 8.51 -6.43 15.63
N ASP A 129 9.22 -6.24 14.51
CA ASP A 129 9.21 -4.97 13.79
C ASP A 129 7.77 -4.60 13.39
N ALA A 130 7.41 -3.34 13.58
CA ALA A 130 6.08 -2.84 13.31
C ALA A 130 5.90 -2.62 11.81
N ASP A 131 5.04 -3.40 11.19
CA ASP A 131 4.81 -3.39 9.75
C ASP A 131 3.39 -2.96 9.37
N ASP A 132 2.59 -2.43 10.28
CA ASP A 132 1.15 -2.16 10.07
C ASP A 132 0.86 -1.07 9.03
N PHE A 133 1.72 -0.04 8.93
CA PHE A 133 1.48 1.12 8.08
C PHE A 133 1.82 0.84 6.61
N ALA A 134 0.81 1.01 5.75
CA ALA A 134 0.96 0.88 4.31
C ALA A 134 0.23 1.99 3.55
N LEU A 135 0.91 2.58 2.56
CA LEU A 135 0.32 3.45 1.55
C LEU A 135 -0.17 2.57 0.40
N ARG A 136 -1.49 2.43 0.31
CA ARG A 136 -2.17 1.64 -0.72
C ARG A 136 -2.22 2.41 -2.04
N GLY A 137 -1.94 1.74 -3.16
CA GLY A 137 -1.96 2.35 -4.49
C GLY A 137 -0.84 3.38 -4.68
N PHE A 138 0.28 3.23 -3.98
CA PHE A 138 1.31 4.27 -3.90
C PHE A 138 1.90 4.66 -5.26
N SER A 139 2.10 3.71 -6.17
CA SER A 139 2.63 4.01 -7.51
C SER A 139 1.57 4.43 -8.53
N ALA A 140 0.28 4.21 -8.24
CA ALA A 140 -0.80 4.51 -9.17
C ALA A 140 -0.77 5.99 -9.58
N GLU A 141 -1.18 6.28 -10.82
CA GLU A 141 -1.48 7.65 -11.19
C GLU A 141 -2.61 8.16 -10.29
N ALA A 142 -2.53 9.44 -9.90
CA ALA A 142 -3.73 10.09 -9.43
C ALA A 142 -4.66 10.11 -10.64
N GLU A 143 -5.63 9.21 -10.67
CA GLU A 143 -6.69 9.23 -11.68
C GLU A 143 -7.15 10.68 -11.78
N VAL A 144 -6.92 11.28 -12.95
CA VAL A 144 -7.59 12.52 -13.31
C VAL A 144 -9.04 12.11 -13.37
N ALA A 145 -9.78 12.39 -12.30
CA ALA A 145 -11.22 12.27 -12.28
C ALA A 145 -11.74 13.13 -13.44
N ALA A 146 -12.15 12.45 -14.51
CA ALA A 146 -12.86 13.01 -15.65
C ALA A 146 -14.34 12.66 -15.49
#